data_AF-A0AAV9EW35-F1
#
_entry.id   AF-A0AAV9EW35-F1
#
_cell.length_a   1.000
_cell.length_b   1.000
_cell.length_c   1.000
_cell.angle_alpha   90.00
_cell.angle_beta   90.00
_cell.angle_gamma   90.00
#
_symmetry.space_group_name_H-M   'P 1'
#
loop_
_entity.id
_entity.type
_entity.pdbx_description
1 polymer ?
#
loop_
_entity_poly.entity_id
_entity_poly.type
_entity_poly.pdbx_seq_one_letter_code
_entity_poly.pdbx_strand_id
1 'polypeptide(L)'
;MASAALAYKCTEVAYMKVVYSKQTSASKDCHELQATLIMAPSPPGDSPSSSASDVDNLNHLSASDKAVRAKGTAPHVGGNIVFAARNLQRLFNFTQDVNSAMEASRKSYSAFATASSNFGEAQYGLEGKTSVRRVLDFNFHDVEGLLRLVRLAMEAISR
;
A
#
# COMPACT_ATOMS: atom_id res chain seq x y z
N MET A 1 2.04 3.98 30.85
CA MET A 1 1.95 4.78 29.61
C MET A 1 3.28 4.90 28.88
N ALA A 2 4.39 5.26 29.54
CA ALA A 2 5.72 5.33 28.90
C ALA A 2 6.15 4.03 28.20
N SER A 3 6.04 2.88 28.88
CA SER A 3 6.35 1.57 28.28
C SER A 3 5.42 1.22 27.10
N ALA A 4 4.17 1.69 27.12
CA ALA A 4 3.25 1.51 26.01
C ALA A 4 3.68 2.34 24.78
N ALA A 5 4.20 3.56 24.99
CA ALA A 5 4.78 4.35 23.90
C ALA A 5 5.96 3.62 23.25
N LEU A 6 6.86 3.04 24.06
CA LEU A 6 7.98 2.23 23.56
C LEU A 6 7.48 1.01 22.75
N ALA A 7 6.49 0.29 23.27
CA ALA A 7 5.90 -0.86 22.57
C ALA A 7 5.27 -0.47 21.23
N TYR A 8 4.49 0.61 21.20
CA TYR A 8 3.89 1.11 19.96
C TYR A 8 4.92 1.58 18.95
N LYS A 9 6.04 2.20 19.38
CA LYS A 9 7.16 2.53 18.49
C LYS A 9 7.80 1.29 17.89
N CYS A 10 8.01 0.23 18.68
CA CYS A 10 8.49 -1.06 18.15
C CYS A 10 7.52 -1.65 17.11
N THR A 11 6.22 -1.57 17.35
CA THR A 11 5.18 -2.00 16.40
C THR A 11 5.21 -1.18 15.10
N GLU A 12 5.34 0.15 15.20
CA GLU A 12 5.52 1.04 14.03
C GLU A 12 6.71 0.59 13.19
N VAL A 13 7.88 0.39 13.81
CA VAL A 13 9.10 -0.02 13.12
C VAL A 13 8.94 -1.41 12.51
N ALA A 14 8.31 -2.36 13.20
CA ALA A 14 8.05 -3.69 12.66
C ALA A 14 7.20 -3.63 11.38
N TYR A 15 6.09 -2.88 11.38
CA TYR A 15 5.28 -2.69 10.17
C TYR A 15 6.03 -1.93 9.08
N MET A 16 6.80 -0.89 9.43
CA MET A 16 7.62 -0.14 8.46
C MET A 16 8.66 -1.04 7.76
N LYS A 17 9.27 -1.99 8.48
CA LYS A 17 10.20 -2.97 7.87
C LYS A 17 9.48 -3.89 6.90
N VAL A 18 8.26 -4.34 7.23
CA VAL A 18 7.43 -5.16 6.34
C VAL A 18 7.07 -4.37 5.08
N VAL A 19 6.56 -3.13 5.23
CA VAL A 19 6.22 -2.23 4.13
C VAL A 19 7.43 -1.99 3.23
N TYR A 20 8.58 -1.63 3.81
CA TYR A 20 9.79 -1.35 3.06
C TYR A 20 10.25 -2.55 2.23
N SER A 21 10.18 -3.76 2.78
CA SER A 21 10.53 -5.00 2.05
C SER A 21 9.60 -5.29 0.86
N LYS A 22 8.36 -4.78 0.90
CA LYS A 22 7.33 -4.99 -0.13
C LYS A 22 7.20 -3.82 -1.10
N GLN A 23 7.90 -2.71 -0.91
CA GLN A 23 7.69 -1.47 -1.66
C GLN A 23 7.84 -1.67 -3.18
N THR A 24 8.92 -2.35 -3.60
CA THR A 24 9.18 -2.60 -5.02
C THR A 24 8.13 -3.51 -5.66
N SER A 25 7.67 -4.55 -4.94
CA SER A 25 6.60 -5.42 -5.44
C SER A 25 5.26 -4.70 -5.49
N ALA A 26 4.92 -3.91 -4.47
CA ALA A 26 3.66 -3.17 -4.44
C ALA A 26 3.57 -2.14 -5.57
N SER A 27 4.68 -1.47 -5.90
CA SER A 27 4.75 -0.57 -7.06
C SER A 27 4.51 -1.30 -8.37
N LYS A 28 5.10 -2.48 -8.56
CA LYS A 28 4.87 -3.32 -9.76
C LYS A 28 3.41 -3.79 -9.83
N ASP A 29 2.89 -4.35 -8.75
CA ASP A 29 1.50 -4.83 -8.65
C ASP A 29 0.51 -3.69 -8.99
N CYS A 30 0.79 -2.46 -8.55
CA CYS A 30 -0.02 -1.27 -8.87
C CYS A 30 0.04 -0.92 -10.37
N HIS A 31 1.22 -0.89 -10.98
CA HIS A 31 1.37 -0.63 -12.41
C HIS A 31 0.71 -1.70 -13.27
N GLU A 32 0.86 -2.98 -12.91
CA GLU A 32 0.24 -4.10 -13.61
C GLU A 32 -1.28 -4.07 -13.52
N LEU A 33 -1.82 -3.77 -12.34
CA LEU A 33 -3.25 -3.59 -12.14
C LEU A 33 -3.79 -2.42 -12.96
N GLN A 34 -3.06 -1.29 -12.96
CA GLN A 34 -3.40 -0.13 -13.77
C GLN A 34 -3.42 -0.47 -15.27
N ALA A 35 -2.40 -1.17 -15.77
CA ALA A 35 -2.36 -1.62 -17.16
C ALA A 35 -3.55 -2.55 -17.48
N THR A 36 -3.89 -3.48 -16.59
CA THR A 36 -4.99 -4.42 -16.81
C THR A 36 -6.37 -3.75 -16.79
N LEU A 37 -6.59 -2.78 -15.90
CA LEU A 37 -7.86 -2.07 -15.76
C LEU A 37 -8.05 -0.95 -16.80
N ILE A 38 -6.98 -0.24 -17.17
CA ILE A 38 -7.03 0.89 -18.11
C ILE A 38 -6.86 0.42 -19.57
N MET A 39 -6.07 -0.63 -19.83
CA MET A 39 -5.88 -1.17 -21.19
C MET A 39 -6.75 -2.40 -21.49
N ALA A 40 -7.69 -2.76 -20.61
CA ALA A 40 -8.79 -3.64 -21.03
C ALA A 40 -9.54 -2.94 -22.18
N PRO A 41 -9.59 -3.52 -23.39
CA PRO A 41 -10.23 -2.86 -24.51
C PRO A 41 -11.68 -2.56 -24.16
N SER A 42 -12.09 -1.30 -24.34
CA SER A 42 -13.51 -0.97 -24.49
C SER A 42 -14.14 -1.94 -25.51
N PRO A 43 -15.39 -2.38 -25.30
CA PRO A 43 -16.07 -3.24 -26.28
C PRO A 43 -16.01 -2.57 -27.66
N PRO A 44 -15.66 -3.30 -28.74
CA PRO A 44 -15.77 -2.75 -30.08
C PRO A 44 -17.26 -2.66 -30.45
N GLY A 45 -17.81 -1.46 -30.40
CA GLY A 45 -19.22 -1.14 -30.70
C GLY A 45 -19.72 -0.15 -29.65
N ASP A 46 -19.94 1.13 -29.94
CA ASP A 46 -20.62 1.67 -31.11
C ASP A 46 -19.92 2.88 -31.74
N SER A 47 -20.13 3.00 -33.04
CA SER A 47 -19.65 3.97 -34.04
C SER A 47 -19.58 5.43 -33.60
N PRO A 48 -18.61 6.25 -34.09
CA PRO A 48 -18.93 7.61 -34.42
C PRO A 48 -19.64 7.61 -35.77
N SER A 49 -20.88 8.07 -35.77
CA SER A 49 -21.65 8.40 -36.97
C SER A 49 -20.81 9.28 -37.90
N SER A 50 -20.35 8.73 -39.04
CA SER A 50 -19.77 9.51 -40.12
C SER A 50 -20.91 10.06 -40.98
N SER A 51 -21.10 11.37 -40.90
CA SER A 51 -21.97 12.15 -41.77
C SER A 51 -21.70 11.82 -43.24
N ALA A 52 -22.79 11.54 -43.96
CA ALA A 52 -22.84 11.26 -45.38
C ALA A 52 -22.30 12.44 -46.21
N SER A 53 -21.43 12.12 -47.17
CA SER A 53 -21.21 12.92 -48.37
C SER A 53 -21.19 11.94 -49.54
N ASP A 54 -22.21 12.05 -50.38
CA ASP A 54 -22.42 11.28 -51.61
C ASP A 54 -21.20 11.32 -52.54
N VAL A 55 -20.84 10.14 -53.05
CA VAL A 55 -20.43 9.98 -54.45
C VAL A 55 -20.75 8.55 -54.88
N ASP A 56 -21.63 8.46 -55.88
CA ASP A 56 -22.05 7.27 -56.59
C ASP A 56 -20.87 6.39 -57.02
N ASN A 57 -20.97 5.08 -56.78
CA ASN A 57 -20.43 4.13 -57.74
C ASN A 57 -21.28 2.85 -57.78
N LEU A 58 -22.18 2.83 -58.75
CA LEU A 58 -23.06 1.73 -59.09
C LEU A 58 -22.33 0.75 -60.01
N ASN A 59 -22.01 -0.45 -59.51
CA ASN A 59 -22.11 -1.75 -60.19
C ASN A 59 -21.15 -2.79 -59.57
N HIS A 60 -21.67 -3.74 -58.78
CA HIS A 60 -22.11 -5.03 -59.30
C HIS A 60 -22.67 -5.92 -58.16
N LEU A 61 -23.94 -6.30 -58.31
CA LEU A 61 -24.52 -7.56 -57.81
C LEU A 61 -23.63 -8.75 -58.28
N SER A 62 -23.46 -9.90 -57.60
CA SER A 62 -24.24 -10.60 -56.58
C SER A 62 -23.46 -11.82 -56.04
N ALA A 63 -23.83 -12.24 -54.83
CA ALA A 63 -23.93 -13.63 -54.36
C ALA A 63 -22.66 -14.49 -54.13
N SER A 64 -22.40 -14.71 -52.83
CA SER A 64 -22.46 -16.01 -52.14
C SER A 64 -21.16 -16.61 -51.58
N ASP A 65 -21.24 -16.83 -50.28
CA ASP A 65 -20.65 -17.90 -49.50
C ASP A 65 -19.13 -18.03 -49.37
N LYS A 66 -18.63 -17.64 -48.19
CA LYS A 66 -17.76 -18.55 -47.43
C LYS A 66 -17.76 -18.19 -45.95
N ALA A 67 -18.50 -19.00 -45.20
CA ALA A 67 -18.28 -19.18 -43.77
C ALA A 67 -16.80 -19.52 -43.50
N VAL A 68 -16.12 -18.69 -42.73
CA VAL A 68 -15.07 -19.14 -41.80
C VAL A 68 -15.40 -18.56 -40.44
N ARG A 69 -16.26 -19.31 -39.73
CA ARG A 69 -16.47 -19.16 -38.29
C ARG A 69 -15.15 -19.51 -37.61
N ALA A 70 -14.31 -18.52 -37.32
CA ALA A 70 -13.13 -18.69 -36.48
C ALA A 70 -13.59 -18.92 -35.04
N LYS A 71 -13.80 -20.18 -34.68
CA LYS A 71 -13.86 -20.65 -33.30
C LYS A 71 -12.41 -20.78 -32.82
N GLY A 72 -11.96 -19.85 -31.99
CA GLY A 72 -10.62 -19.86 -31.40
C GLY A 72 -10.58 -19.06 -30.11
N THR A 73 -10.97 -19.73 -29.02
CA THR A 73 -10.49 -19.53 -27.63
C THR A 73 -10.22 -18.10 -27.17
N ALA A 74 -11.12 -17.57 -26.34
CA ALA A 74 -10.78 -16.53 -25.36
C ALA A 74 -10.33 -17.17 -24.03
N PRO A 75 -9.02 -17.28 -23.74
CA PRO A 75 -8.52 -17.47 -22.38
C PRO A 75 -8.14 -16.14 -21.70
N HIS A 76 -8.08 -15.04 -22.44
CA HIS A 76 -7.43 -13.80 -22.01
C HIS A 76 -8.22 -13.05 -20.92
N VAL A 77 -9.55 -13.06 -20.97
CA VAL A 77 -10.39 -12.34 -20.00
C VAL A 77 -10.34 -12.98 -18.61
N GLY A 78 -10.39 -14.32 -18.53
CA GLY A 78 -10.33 -15.04 -17.25
C GLY A 78 -8.96 -14.96 -16.55
N GLY A 79 -7.87 -15.03 -17.32
CA GLY A 79 -6.51 -14.86 -16.79
C GLY A 79 -6.25 -13.46 -16.23
N ASN A 80 -6.75 -12.43 -16.93
CA ASN A 80 -6.63 -11.04 -16.50
C ASN A 80 -7.39 -10.75 -15.19
N ILE A 81 -8.60 -11.32 -15.01
CA ILE A 81 -9.39 -11.14 -13.79
C ILE A 81 -8.72 -11.81 -12.58
N VAL A 82 -8.23 -13.04 -12.72
CA VAL A 82 -7.54 -13.76 -11.63
C VAL A 82 -6.23 -13.06 -11.24
N PHE A 83 -5.49 -12.55 -12.23
CA PHE A 83 -4.25 -11.81 -12.00
C PHE A 83 -4.53 -10.45 -11.30
N ALA A 84 -5.53 -9.70 -11.77
CA ALA A 84 -5.96 -8.45 -11.14
C ALA A 84 -6.42 -8.67 -9.68
N ALA A 85 -7.16 -9.74 -9.41
CA ALA A 85 -7.60 -10.08 -8.04
C ALA A 85 -6.42 -10.37 -7.10
N ARG A 86 -5.39 -11.08 -7.58
CA ARG A 86 -4.18 -11.37 -6.80
C ARG A 86 -3.37 -10.11 -6.50
N ASN A 87 -3.21 -9.23 -7.49
CA ASN A 87 -2.48 -7.97 -7.33
C ASN A 87 -3.22 -7.01 -6.39
N LEU A 88 -4.55 -6.94 -6.49
CA LEU A 88 -5.40 -6.21 -5.54
C LEU A 88 -5.25 -6.71 -4.11
N GLN A 89 -5.27 -8.03 -3.89
CA GLN A 89 -5.12 -8.60 -2.56
C GLN A 89 -3.75 -8.25 -1.94
N ARG A 90 -2.68 -8.32 -2.73
CA ARG A 90 -1.33 -7.95 -2.28
C ARG A 90 -1.23 -6.46 -1.95
N LEU A 91 -1.79 -5.60 -2.79
CA LEU A 91 -1.82 -4.16 -2.58
C LEU A 91 -2.67 -3.80 -1.35
N PHE A 92 -3.80 -4.48 -1.13
CA PHE A 92 -4.63 -4.31 0.06
C PHE A 92 -3.85 -4.65 1.33
N ASN A 93 -3.19 -5.82 1.36
CA ASN A 93 -2.35 -6.21 2.50
C ASN A 93 -1.21 -5.22 2.75
N PHE A 94 -0.58 -4.72 1.69
CA PHE A 94 0.44 -3.67 1.79
C PHE A 94 -0.11 -2.40 2.43
N THR A 95 -1.28 -1.92 1.98
CA THR A 95 -1.94 -0.73 2.56
C THR A 95 -2.36 -0.96 4.01
N GLN A 96 -2.79 -2.18 4.36
CA GLN A 96 -3.10 -2.53 5.75
C GLN A 96 -1.85 -2.47 6.64
N ASP A 97 -0.70 -2.94 6.15
CA ASP A 97 0.58 -2.84 6.87
C ASP A 97 0.98 -1.36 7.07
N VAL A 98 0.83 -0.52 6.04
CA VAL A 98 1.07 0.94 6.12
C VAL A 98 0.16 1.62 7.14
N ASN A 99 -1.14 1.32 7.09
CA ASN A 99 -2.12 1.86 8.04
C ASN A 99 -1.80 1.41 9.47
N SER A 100 -1.38 0.15 9.65
CA SER A 100 -0.99 -0.37 10.96
C SER A 100 0.26 0.32 11.52
N ALA A 101 1.24 0.63 10.66
CA ALA A 101 2.40 1.43 11.05
C ALA A 101 1.99 2.83 11.52
N MET A 102 1.13 3.51 10.76
CA MET A 102 0.67 4.87 11.07
C MET A 102 -0.15 4.91 12.36
N GLU A 103 -1.04 3.94 12.56
CA GLU A 103 -1.81 3.78 13.80
C GLU A 103 -0.91 3.52 15.01
N ALA A 104 0.09 2.66 14.86
CA ALA A 104 1.08 2.42 15.91
C ALA A 104 1.86 3.70 16.25
N SER A 105 2.28 4.46 15.25
CA SER A 105 2.97 5.75 15.47
C SER A 105 2.10 6.74 16.24
N ARG A 106 0.85 6.91 15.84
CA ARG A 106 -0.12 7.77 16.53
C ARG A 106 -0.32 7.35 17.99
N LYS A 107 -0.47 6.04 18.24
CA LYS A 107 -0.62 5.50 19.59
C LYS A 107 0.65 5.68 20.42
N SER A 108 1.83 5.60 19.82
CA SER A 108 3.11 5.86 20.47
C SER A 108 3.20 7.29 21.02
N TYR A 109 2.93 8.29 20.16
CA TYR A 109 2.94 9.70 20.57
C TYR A 109 1.83 10.03 21.58
N SER A 110 0.63 9.45 21.42
CA SER A 110 -0.45 9.62 22.39
C SER A 110 -0.08 9.06 23.77
N ALA A 111 0.44 7.84 23.82
CA ALA A 111 0.90 7.23 25.07
C ALA A 111 2.06 8.02 25.71
N PHE A 112 2.95 8.59 24.89
CA PHE A 112 4.03 9.45 25.38
C PHE A 112 3.50 10.78 25.95
N ALA A 113 2.49 11.39 25.33
CA ALA A 113 1.87 12.62 25.84
C ALA A 113 1.23 12.37 27.22
N THR A 114 0.47 11.28 27.38
CA THR A 114 -0.09 10.88 28.68
C THR A 114 0.98 10.50 29.70
N ALA A 115 2.11 9.92 29.27
CA ALA A 115 3.23 9.66 30.16
C ALA A 115 3.95 10.95 30.59
N SER A 116 4.07 11.91 29.67
CA SER A 116 4.77 13.19 29.87
C SER A 116 4.13 14.08 30.93
N SER A 117 2.82 13.97 31.16
CA SER A 117 2.14 14.65 32.26
C SER A 117 2.39 13.99 33.62
N ASN A 118 2.81 12.72 33.62
CA ASN A 118 3.02 11.93 34.84
C ASN A 118 4.48 11.92 35.29
N PHE A 119 5.42 12.22 34.39
CA PHE A 119 6.81 12.45 34.76
C PHE A 119 6.88 13.75 35.57
N GLY A 120 7.01 13.64 36.89
CA GLY A 120 7.21 14.80 37.78
C GLY A 120 8.53 15.53 37.48
N GLU A 121 8.70 16.72 38.04
CA GLU A 121 9.87 17.60 37.82
C GLU A 121 11.19 17.06 38.39
N ALA A 122 11.17 15.91 39.06
CA ALA A 122 12.37 15.25 39.56
C ALA A 122 13.32 14.87 38.41
N GLN A 123 14.62 14.90 38.69
CA GLN A 123 15.69 14.63 37.71
C GLN A 123 15.50 13.28 36.97
N TYR A 124 15.07 12.24 37.70
CA TYR A 124 14.77 10.92 37.13
C TYR A 124 13.55 10.93 36.19
N GLY A 125 12.53 11.73 36.48
CA GLY A 125 11.37 11.90 35.61
C GLY A 125 11.72 12.59 34.28
N LEU A 126 12.61 13.58 34.33
CA LEU A 126 13.12 14.26 33.14
C LEU A 126 13.99 13.33 32.28
N GLU A 127 14.84 12.51 32.89
CA GLU A 127 15.66 11.49 32.21
C GLU A 127 14.78 10.43 31.51
N GLY A 128 13.75 9.92 32.19
CA GLY A 128 12.78 9.00 31.60
C GLY A 128 12.06 9.62 30.40
N LYS A 129 11.55 10.85 30.55
CA LYS A 129 10.86 11.58 29.47
C LYS A 129 11.76 11.81 28.25
N THR A 130 12.99 12.26 28.46
CA THR A 130 13.94 12.52 27.36
C THR A 130 14.40 11.23 26.69
N SER A 131 14.61 10.15 27.45
CA SER A 131 14.96 8.84 26.90
C SER A 131 13.86 8.25 26.04
N VAL A 132 12.59 8.32 26.48
CA VAL A 132 11.45 7.86 25.67
C VAL A 132 11.29 8.71 24.41
N ARG A 133 11.44 10.05 24.50
CA ARG A 133 11.41 10.92 23.32
C ARG A 133 12.48 10.53 22.30
N ARG A 134 13.70 10.24 22.75
CA ARG A 134 14.79 9.78 21.88
C ARG A 134 14.45 8.49 21.11
N VAL A 135 13.73 7.56 21.73
CA VAL A 135 13.23 6.34 21.05
C VAL A 135 12.18 6.68 19.99
N LEU A 136 11.25 7.57 20.29
CA LEU A 136 10.18 7.97 19.37
C LEU A 136 10.72 8.67 18.12
N ASP A 137 11.72 9.53 18.29
CA ASP A 137 12.35 10.28 17.20
C ASP A 137 13.37 9.44 16.41
N PHE A 138 13.64 8.19 16.83
CA PHE A 138 14.57 7.31 16.16
C PHE A 138 14.01 6.77 14.85
N ASN A 139 14.90 6.63 13.85
CA ASN A 139 14.54 6.15 12.53
C ASN A 139 14.31 4.62 12.52
N PHE A 140 13.53 4.13 11.55
CA PHE A 140 13.22 2.71 11.43
C PHE A 140 14.29 1.87 10.69
N HIS A 141 15.32 2.51 10.12
CA HIS A 141 16.34 1.81 9.32
C HIS A 141 17.29 1.02 10.22
N ASP A 142 17.70 1.60 11.33
CA ASP A 142 18.58 0.98 12.33
C ASP A 142 17.76 0.30 13.45
N VAL A 143 17.38 -0.96 13.25
CA VAL A 143 16.58 -1.70 14.24
C VAL A 143 17.40 -2.01 15.50
N GLU A 144 18.70 -2.25 15.36
CA GLU A 144 19.56 -2.58 16.51
C GLU A 144 19.77 -1.36 17.42
N GLY A 145 20.03 -0.19 16.82
CA GLY A 145 20.10 1.08 17.52
C GLY A 145 18.80 1.42 18.24
N LEU A 146 17.65 1.18 17.59
CA LEU A 146 16.34 1.34 18.23
C LEU A 146 16.19 0.44 19.45
N LEU A 147 16.50 -0.85 19.33
CA LEU A 147 16.36 -1.80 20.44
C LEU A 147 17.27 -1.43 21.63
N ARG A 148 18.48 -0.93 21.35
CA ARG A 148 19.38 -0.42 22.40
C ARG A 148 18.76 0.78 23.12
N LEU A 149 18.21 1.73 22.37
CA LEU A 149 17.54 2.90 22.96
C LEU A 149 16.29 2.51 23.76
N VAL A 150 15.50 1.54 23.28
CA VAL A 150 14.33 1.01 24.00
C VAL A 150 14.74 0.42 25.35
N ARG A 151 15.83 -0.36 25.40
CA ARG A 151 16.35 -0.92 26.67
C ARG A 151 16.77 0.18 27.65
N LEU A 152 17.55 1.15 27.18
CA LEU A 152 17.96 2.29 28.01
C LEU A 152 16.75 3.10 28.51
N ALA A 153 15.75 3.33 27.65
CA ALA A 153 14.54 4.02 28.05
C ALA A 153 13.73 3.22 29.07
N MET A 154 13.66 1.89 28.95
CA MET A 154 13.01 1.02 29.94
C MET A 154 13.70 1.08 31.32
N GLU A 155 15.03 1.14 31.35
CA GLU A 155 15.79 1.33 32.58
C GLU A 155 15.53 2.73 33.19
N ALA A 156 15.48 3.77 32.37
CA ALA A 156 15.23 5.14 32.85
C ALA A 156 13.80 5.33 33.41
N ILE A 157 12.79 4.69 32.84
CA ILE A 157 11.39 4.80 33.32
C ILE A 157 11.06 3.89 34.51
N SER A 158 11.97 2.98 34.89
CA SER A 158 11.78 2.06 36.02
C SER A 158 12.51 2.51 37.29
N ARG A 159 13.25 3.63 37.21
CA ARG A 159 13.87 4.32 38.35
C ARG A 159 12.91 5.34 38.95
#